data_AF-A0A391NMQ8-F1
#
_entry.id   AF-A0A391NMQ8-F1
#
_cell.length_a   1.000
_cell.length_b   1.000
_cell.length_c   1.000
_cell.angle_alpha   90.00
_cell.angle_beta   90.00
_cell.angle_gamma   90.00
#
_symmetry.space_group_name_H-M   'P 1'
#
loop_
_entity.id
_entity.type
_entity.pdbx_description
1 polymer ?
#
loop_
_entity_poly.entity_id
_entity_poly.type
_entity_poly.pdbx_seq_one_letter_code
_entity_poly.pdbx_strand_id
1 'polypeptide(L)' 'GTIIEVDVSDLGLVTQSGKVVWGKYAQVTNHPDRDGCINAIMLV' A
#
# COMPACT_ATOMS: atom_id res chain seq x y z
N GLY A 1 -12.61 5.14 -2.45
CA GLY A 1 -11.16 5.32 -2.28
C GLY A 1 -10.45 4.80 -3.50
N THR A 2 -9.62 5.63 -4.11
CA THR A 2 -8.73 5.25 -5.21
C THR A 2 -7.83 4.10 -4.77
N ILE A 3 -7.62 3.11 -5.64
CA ILE A 3 -6.66 2.03 -5.40
C ILE A 3 -5.34 2.40 -6.07
N ILE A 4 -4.25 2.25 -5.33
CA ILE A 4 -2.88 2.51 -5.77
C ILE A 4 -2.02 1.27 -5.53
N GLU A 5 -1.04 1.06 -6.38
CA GLU A 5 0.05 0.13 -6.13
C GLU A 5 1.13 0.86 -5.33
N VAL A 6 1.55 0.27 -4.22
CA VAL A 6 2.58 0.83 -3.34
C VAL A 6 3.75 -0.14 -3.21
N ASP A 7 4.96 0.42 -3.24
CA ASP A 7 6.17 -0.33 -2.94
C ASP A 7 6.17 -0.72 -1.46
N VAL A 8 6.43 -2.00 -1.20
CA VAL A 8 6.50 -2.58 0.14
C VAL A 8 7.83 -3.28 0.39
N SER A 9 8.86 -3.02 -0.42
CA SER A 9 10.21 -3.58 -0.26
C SER A 9 10.77 -3.37 1.15
N ASP A 10 10.50 -2.20 1.72
CA ASP A 10 11.02 -1.80 3.04
C ASP A 10 10.32 -2.53 4.20
N LEU A 11 9.17 -3.18 3.95
CA LEU A 11 8.42 -3.94 4.95
C LEU A 11 8.89 -5.39 5.07
N GLY A 12 9.78 -5.86 4.19
CA GLY A 12 10.34 -7.22 4.26
C GLY A 12 9.30 -8.33 4.08
N LEU A 13 8.22 -8.06 3.34
CA LEU A 13 7.15 -9.04 3.11
C LEU A 13 7.62 -10.16 2.17
N VAL A 14 7.26 -11.40 2.51
CA VAL A 14 7.58 -12.59 1.71
C VAL A 14 6.36 -13.45 1.50
N THR A 15 6.28 -14.09 0.33
CA THR A 15 5.28 -15.13 0.06
C THR A 15 5.61 -16.40 0.86
N GLN A 16 4.64 -17.31 1.03
CA GLN A 16 4.90 -18.63 1.63
C GLN A 16 5.97 -19.44 0.88
N SER A 17 6.19 -19.14 -0.40
CA SER A 17 7.25 -19.72 -1.23
C SER A 17 8.59 -18.99 -1.14
N GLY A 18 8.74 -18.01 -0.24
CA GLY A 18 9.98 -17.30 0.02
C GLY A 18 10.34 -16.22 -1.00
N LYS A 19 9.40 -15.81 -1.87
CA LYS A 19 9.63 -14.69 -2.81
C LYS A 19 9.39 -13.37 -2.10
N VAL A 20 10.29 -12.40 -2.31
CA VAL A 20 10.13 -11.03 -1.80
C VAL A 20 8.98 -10.34 -2.53
N VAL A 21 8.11 -9.69 -1.76
CA VAL A 21 7.03 -8.86 -2.28
C VAL A 21 7.53 -7.42 -2.39
N TRP A 22 7.48 -6.86 -3.59
CA TRP A 22 7.86 -5.48 -3.89
C TRP A 22 6.65 -4.56 -4.10
N GLY A 23 5.45 -5.11 -4.24
CA GLY A 23 4.25 -4.33 -4.49
C GLY A 23 3.01 -4.92 -3.81
N LYS A 24 2.17 -4.06 -3.25
CA LYS A 24 0.82 -4.41 -2.79
C LYS A 24 -0.17 -3.31 -3.17
N TYR A 25 -1.44 -3.67 -3.25
CA TYR A 25 -2.51 -2.69 -3.43
C TYR A 25 -2.92 -2.07 -2.10
N ALA A 26 -3.15 -0.76 -2.11
CA ALA A 26 -3.68 -0.01 -1.00
C ALA A 26 -4.84 0.88 -1.46
N GLN A 27 -5.79 1.10 -0.56
CA GLN A 27 -6.93 1.99 -0.82
C GLN A 27 -6.75 3.30 -0.05
N VAL A 28 -6.84 4.43 -0.75
CA VAL A 28 -6.88 5.75 -0.13
C VAL A 28 -8.17 5.91 0.67
N THR A 29 -8.04 6.30 1.94
CA THR A 29 -9.16 6.37 2.91
C THR A 29 -9.52 7.79 3.34
N ASN A 30 -8.71 8.78 3.00
CA ASN A 30 -8.90 10.18 3.40
C ASN A 30 -9.27 11.09 2.23
N HIS A 31 -9.32 12.40 2.47
CA HIS A 31 -9.55 13.46 1.47
C HIS A 31 -8.26 14.26 1.26
N PRO A 32 -7.40 13.87 0.28
CA PRO A 32 -6.08 14.50 0.11
C PRO A 32 -6.14 16.00 -0.18
N ASP A 33 -7.22 16.48 -0.80
CA ASP A 33 -7.48 17.89 -1.08
C ASP A 33 -7.66 18.73 0.19
N ARG A 34 -8.10 18.11 1.30
CA ARG A 34 -8.32 18.78 2.59
C ARG A 34 -7.16 18.55 3.55
N ASP A 35 -6.60 17.35 3.54
CA ASP A 35 -5.64 16.92 4.56
C ASP A 35 -4.19 17.22 4.18
N GLY A 36 -3.90 17.44 2.88
CA GLY A 36 -2.53 17.64 2.39
C GLY A 36 -1.64 16.38 2.42
N CYS A 37 -2.19 15.27 2.88
CA CYS A 37 -1.55 13.96 2.95
C CYS A 37 -2.40 12.90 2.23
N ILE A 38 -1.76 11.86 1.70
CA ILE A 38 -2.45 10.68 1.16
C ILE A 38 -2.30 9.55 2.16
N ASN A 39 -3.38 9.24 2.87
CA ASN A 39 -3.44 8.14 3.82
C ASN A 39 -4.14 6.95 3.15
N ALA A 40 -3.53 5.77 3.23
CA ALA A 40 -4.05 4.56 2.61
C ALA A 40 -3.95 3.37 3.56
N ILE A 41 -4.88 2.42 3.40
CA ILE A 41 -4.86 1.14 4.09
C ILE A 41 -4.49 0.05 3.08
N MET A 42 -3.56 -0.83 3.47
CA MET A 42 -3.14 -1.97 2.66
C MET A 42 -4.28 -2.99 2.52
N LEU A 43 -4.50 -3.47 1.30
CA LEU A 43 -5.47 -4.53 1.04
C LEU A 43 -4.81 -5.91 1.30
N VAL A 44 -5.55 -6.77 2.00
CA VAL A 44 -5.10 -8.12 2.38
C VAL A 44 -5.18 -9.05 1.19
#